data_AF-A0A5E4K9V2-F1
#
_entry.id   AF-A0A5E4K9V2-F1
#
_cell.length_a   1.000
_cell.length_b   1.000
_cell.length_c   1.000
_cell.angle_alpha   90.00
_cell.angle_beta   90.00
_cell.angle_gamma   90.00
#
_symmetry.space_group_name_H-M   'P 1'
#
loop_
_entity.id
_entity.type
_entity.pdbx_description
1 polymer ?
#
loop_
_entity_poly.entity_id
_entity_poly.type
_entity_poly.pdbx_seq_one_letter_code
_entity_poly.pdbx_strand_id
1 'polypeptide(L)'
;MVLSAAVLKFKLDIERIGHILDLDEFKIKEAQEHGKSTLISPKFFNKGVYRVRNVNNGRLENIAVNIDKIAAVTYEGLINELGEGCVDKHLWRDVPEGEPIFFYSLKLENNFVK
;
A
#
# COMPACT_ATOMS: atom_id res chain seq x y z
N MET A 1 2.25 -45.16 -5.07
CA MET A 1 3.54 -44.49 -4.83
C MET A 1 3.22 -43.05 -4.46
N VAL A 2 3.20 -42.70 -3.17
CA VAL A 2 2.80 -41.36 -2.70
C VAL A 2 4.06 -40.57 -2.46
N LEU A 3 4.46 -39.73 -3.41
CA LEU A 3 5.43 -38.67 -3.18
C LEU A 3 4.71 -37.54 -2.45
N SER A 4 4.84 -37.54 -1.12
CA SER A 4 4.49 -36.39 -0.28
C SER A 4 5.36 -35.21 -0.72
N ALA A 5 4.80 -34.33 -1.54
CA ALA A 5 5.39 -33.05 -1.88
C ALA A 5 5.32 -32.14 -0.63
N ALA A 6 6.22 -32.36 0.32
CA ALA A 6 6.53 -31.37 1.34
C ALA A 6 7.24 -30.20 0.65
N VAL A 7 6.48 -29.38 -0.10
CA VAL A 7 6.92 -28.04 -0.48
C VAL A 7 7.01 -27.28 0.84
N LEU A 8 8.20 -27.23 1.41
CA LEU A 8 8.57 -26.22 2.40
C LEU A 8 8.29 -24.87 1.74
N LYS A 9 7.09 -24.32 1.94
CA LYS A 9 6.74 -22.96 1.55
C LYS A 9 7.66 -22.06 2.37
N PHE A 10 8.75 -21.63 1.73
CA PHE A 10 9.61 -20.60 2.29
C PHE A 10 8.72 -19.42 2.69
N LYS A 11 8.66 -19.13 4.00
CA LYS A 11 8.00 -17.95 4.53
C LYS A 11 9.08 -16.98 5.00
N LEU A 12 9.03 -15.77 4.47
CA LEU A 12 9.85 -14.65 4.86
C LEU A 12 9.47 -14.20 6.28
N ASP A 13 10.46 -14.03 7.13
CA ASP A 13 10.26 -13.42 8.44
C ASP A 13 9.94 -11.92 8.26
N ILE A 14 8.86 -11.43 8.86
CA ILE A 14 8.45 -10.03 8.75
C ILE A 14 9.57 -9.06 9.11
N GLU A 15 10.44 -9.42 10.06
CA GLU A 15 11.55 -8.56 10.50
C GLU A 15 12.62 -8.38 9.44
N ARG A 16 12.72 -9.29 8.46
CA ARG A 16 13.66 -9.22 7.35
C ARG A 16 13.20 -8.31 6.21
N ILE A 17 11.97 -7.81 6.26
CA ILE A 17 11.46 -6.84 5.30
C ILE A 17 11.96 -5.45 5.72
N GLY A 18 12.97 -4.94 5.01
CA GLY A 18 13.57 -3.63 5.32
C GLY A 18 12.73 -2.42 4.90
N HIS A 19 11.77 -2.60 3.99
CA HIS A 19 10.91 -1.52 3.54
C HIS A 19 9.69 -1.36 4.45
N ILE A 20 9.42 -0.11 4.87
CA ILE A 20 8.31 0.25 5.75
C ILE A 20 7.34 1.14 4.98
N LEU A 21 6.06 0.82 5.08
CA LEU A 21 4.94 1.62 4.61
C LEU A 21 4.21 2.22 5.83
N ASP A 22 4.08 3.54 5.81
CA ASP A 22 3.38 4.31 6.82
C ASP A 22 1.88 4.32 6.49
N LEU A 23 1.05 3.75 7.35
CA LEU A 23 -0.40 3.72 7.22
C LEU A 23 -1.06 4.21 8.51
N ASP A 24 -2.23 4.83 8.37
CA ASP A 24 -3.08 5.15 9.52
C ASP A 24 -3.84 3.91 10.03
N GLU A 25 -4.37 4.01 11.24
CA GLU A 25 -5.10 2.94 11.92
C GLU A 25 -6.34 2.47 11.13
N PHE A 26 -7.00 3.36 10.39
CA PHE A 26 -8.17 3.01 9.59
C PHE A 26 -7.77 2.09 8.43
N LYS A 27 -6.70 2.43 7.70
CA LYS A 27 -6.17 1.64 6.59
C LYS A 27 -5.61 0.30 7.04
N ILE A 28 -4.99 0.26 8.21
CA ILE A 28 -4.54 -0.98 8.84
C ILE A 28 -5.72 -1.91 9.12
N LYS A 29 -6.77 -1.40 9.79
CA LYS A 29 -7.98 -2.18 10.09
C LYS A 29 -8.69 -2.66 8.84
N GLU A 30 -8.86 -1.80 7.84
CA GLU A 30 -9.44 -2.16 6.54
C GLU A 30 -8.70 -3.34 5.90
N ALA A 31 -7.35 -3.29 5.88
CA ALA A 31 -6.54 -4.38 5.35
C ALA A 31 -6.66 -5.68 6.17
N GLN A 32 -6.77 -5.60 7.50
CA GLN A 32 -6.95 -6.76 8.37
C GLN A 32 -8.33 -7.41 8.22
N GLU A 33 -9.38 -6.61 8.13
CA GLU A 33 -10.77 -7.07 8.04
C GLU A 33 -11.12 -7.62 6.65
N HIS A 34 -10.62 -6.99 5.59
CA HIS A 34 -10.97 -7.34 4.21
C HIS A 34 -9.84 -8.02 3.42
N GLY A 35 -8.67 -8.18 4.03
CA GLY A 35 -7.47 -8.70 3.37
C GLY A 35 -6.85 -7.73 2.35
N LYS A 36 -7.40 -6.53 2.19
CA LYS A 36 -6.96 -5.52 1.24
C LYS A 36 -7.37 -4.11 1.66
N SER A 37 -6.63 -3.11 1.18
CA SER A 37 -6.92 -1.68 1.35
C SER A 37 -6.42 -0.94 0.10
N THR A 38 -6.61 0.37 0.07
CA THR A 38 -6.10 1.27 -0.97
C THR A 38 -5.30 2.40 -0.35
N LEU A 39 -4.29 2.86 -1.07
CA LEU A 39 -3.47 4.01 -0.68
C LEU A 39 -3.37 4.98 -1.85
N ILE A 40 -3.57 6.26 -1.57
CA ILE A 40 -3.25 7.34 -2.49
C ILE A 40 -2.08 8.10 -1.88
N SER A 41 -1.04 8.36 -2.66
CA SER A 41 0.18 8.98 -2.15
C SER A 41 0.85 9.89 -3.18
N PRO A 42 1.43 11.02 -2.76
CA PRO A 42 2.37 11.79 -3.57
C PRO A 42 3.71 11.05 -3.76
N LYS A 43 4.00 10.02 -2.95
CA LYS A 43 5.25 9.28 -3.00
C LYS A 43 5.14 8.07 -3.90
N PHE A 44 6.19 7.84 -4.69
CA PHE A 44 6.33 6.62 -5.45
C PHE A 44 6.80 5.46 -4.54
N PHE A 45 6.11 4.33 -4.63
CA PHE A 45 6.50 3.08 -3.99
C PHE A 45 6.72 2.01 -5.06
N ASN A 46 7.81 1.27 -4.93
CA ASN A 46 8.06 0.11 -5.76
C ASN A 46 7.04 -0.99 -5.44
N LYS A 47 6.70 -1.78 -6.45
CA LYS A 47 5.93 -3.00 -6.23
C LYS A 47 6.72 -3.95 -5.32
N GLY A 48 6.08 -4.51 -4.30
CA GLY A 48 6.75 -5.43 -3.38
C GLY A 48 6.03 -5.60 -2.05
N VAL A 49 6.70 -6.25 -1.10
CA VAL A 49 6.18 -6.47 0.25
C VAL A 49 6.80 -5.46 1.21
N TYR A 50 5.96 -4.83 2.02
CA TYR A 50 6.31 -3.79 2.97
C TYR A 50 5.83 -4.17 4.37
N ARG A 51 6.62 -3.85 5.39
CA ARG A 51 6.13 -3.81 6.78
C ARG A 51 5.24 -2.61 6.95
N VAL A 52 4.29 -2.70 7.85
CA VAL A 52 3.42 -1.58 8.16
C VAL A 52 3.84 -0.91 9.46
N ARG A 53 4.00 0.41 9.43
CA ARG A 53 4.11 1.24 10.63
C ARG A 53 2.83 2.06 10.77
N ASN A 54 2.23 1.99 11.95
CA ASN A 54 1.07 2.79 12.29
C ASN A 54 1.50 4.22 12.62
N VAL A 55 1.10 5.17 11.78
CA VAL A 55 1.50 6.57 11.97
C VAL A 55 0.85 7.23 13.18
N ASN A 56 -0.27 6.70 13.67
CA ASN A 56 -0.97 7.25 14.82
C ASN A 56 -0.23 6.96 16.14
N ASN A 57 0.53 5.85 16.22
CA ASN A 57 1.21 5.44 17.46
C ASN A 57 2.71 5.11 17.29
N GLY A 58 3.23 5.16 16.06
CA GLY A 58 4.64 4.89 15.72
C GLY A 58 5.06 3.41 15.74
N ARG A 59 4.16 2.48 16.06
CA ARG A 59 4.48 1.05 16.19
C ARG A 59 4.57 0.36 14.84
N LEU A 60 5.52 -0.57 14.71
CA LEU A 60 5.52 -1.54 13.63
C LEU A 60 4.47 -2.60 13.93
N GLU A 61 3.48 -2.69 13.05
CA GLU A 61 2.42 -3.67 13.15
C GLU A 61 2.96 -5.05 12.76
N ASN A 62 2.38 -6.11 13.33
CA ASN A 62 2.75 -7.50 12.99
C ASN A 62 2.04 -7.95 11.70
N ILE A 63 2.06 -7.11 10.68
CA ILE A 63 1.49 -7.37 9.36
C ILE A 63 2.42 -6.86 8.26
N ALA A 64 2.37 -7.53 7.12
CA ALA A 64 3.00 -7.07 5.89
C ALA A 64 1.94 -6.90 4.80
N VAL A 65 2.17 -5.96 3.91
CA VAL A 65 1.30 -5.73 2.75
C VAL A 65 2.10 -5.82 1.46
N ASN A 66 1.52 -6.46 0.46
CA ASN A 66 1.96 -6.37 -0.91
C ASN A 66 1.35 -5.11 -1.54
N ILE A 67 2.19 -4.20 -2.06
CA ILE A 67 1.76 -2.97 -2.72
C ILE A 67 1.84 -3.12 -4.24
N ASP A 68 0.73 -2.84 -4.92
CA ASP A 68 0.61 -2.85 -6.36
C ASP A 68 0.15 -1.45 -6.84
N LYS A 69 0.93 -0.78 -7.69
CA LYS A 69 0.49 0.47 -8.32
C LYS A 69 -0.64 0.19 -9.31
N ILE A 70 -1.75 0.91 -9.16
CA ILE A 70 -2.92 0.84 -10.04
C ILE A 70 -2.83 1.94 -11.11
N ALA A 71 -2.56 3.18 -10.69
CA ALA A 71 -2.56 4.34 -11.57
C ALA A 71 -1.60 5.42 -11.07
N ALA A 72 -1.27 6.36 -11.96
CA ALA A 72 -0.56 7.60 -11.65
C ALA A 72 -1.12 8.71 -12.55
N VAL A 73 -1.56 9.82 -11.96
CA VAL A 73 -2.23 10.92 -12.67
C VAL A 73 -1.82 12.26 -12.05
N THR A 74 -1.73 13.32 -12.84
CA THR A 74 -1.53 14.67 -12.31
C THR A 74 -2.85 15.24 -11.78
N TYR A 75 -2.78 16.33 -11.02
CA TYR A 75 -3.97 17.05 -10.58
C TYR A 75 -4.83 17.54 -11.76
N GLU A 76 -4.20 18.09 -12.80
CA GLU A 76 -4.89 18.53 -14.03
C GLU A 76 -5.52 17.33 -14.75
N GLY A 77 -4.84 16.18 -14.76
CA GLY A 77 -5.38 14.93 -15.28
C GLY A 77 -6.68 14.52 -14.56
N LEU A 78 -6.68 14.59 -13.22
CA LEU A 78 -7.87 14.31 -12.41
C LEU A 78 -9.01 15.30 -12.69
N ILE A 79 -8.72 16.60 -12.80
CA ILE A 79 -9.72 17.62 -13.17
C ILE A 79 -10.32 17.31 -14.53
N ASN A 80 -9.48 16.99 -15.52
CA ASN A 80 -9.94 16.72 -16.88
C ASN A 80 -10.86 15.49 -16.95
N GLU A 81 -10.63 14.50 -16.09
CA GLU A 81 -11.43 13.27 -16.04
C GLU A 81 -12.72 13.42 -15.22
N LEU A 82 -12.65 14.07 -14.05
CA LEU A 82 -13.75 14.11 -13.07
C LEU A 82 -14.49 15.44 -13.01
N GLY A 83 -13.91 16.52 -13.52
CA GLY A 83 -14.39 17.89 -13.42
C GLY A 83 -13.82 18.66 -12.22
N GLU A 84 -13.65 19.97 -12.39
CA GLU A 84 -13.02 20.87 -11.40
C GLU A 84 -13.75 20.88 -10.04
N GLY A 85 -15.07 20.67 -10.04
CA GLY A 85 -15.87 20.59 -8.80
C GLY A 85 -15.78 19.27 -8.04
N CYS A 86 -15.13 18.25 -8.61
CA CYS A 86 -15.01 16.92 -8.02
C CYS A 86 -13.64 16.65 -7.39
N VAL A 87 -12.65 17.52 -7.61
CA VAL A 87 -11.27 17.32 -7.15
C VAL A 87 -10.83 18.47 -6.24
N ASP A 88 -10.77 18.22 -4.93
CA ASP A 88 -10.29 19.20 -3.97
C ASP A 88 -8.76 19.37 -4.06
N LYS A 89 -8.31 20.56 -4.48
CA LYS A 89 -6.89 20.91 -4.58
C LYS A 89 -6.18 20.88 -3.24
N HIS A 90 -6.89 21.16 -2.14
CA HIS A 90 -6.28 21.23 -0.82
C HIS A 90 -5.72 19.89 -0.33
N LEU A 91 -6.28 18.77 -0.81
CA LEU A 91 -5.77 17.43 -0.55
C LEU A 91 -4.41 17.16 -1.20
N TRP A 92 -4.05 17.93 -2.23
CA TRP A 92 -2.86 17.72 -3.06
C TRP A 92 -1.85 18.86 -2.96
N ARG A 93 -1.98 19.73 -1.95
CA ARG A 93 -1.09 20.89 -1.75
C ARG A 93 0.40 20.54 -1.63
N ASP A 94 0.69 19.31 -1.21
CA ASP A 94 2.04 18.78 -1.01
C ASP A 94 2.58 18.06 -2.27
N VAL A 95 1.78 17.99 -3.35
CA VAL A 95 2.18 17.48 -4.67
C VAL A 95 2.62 18.68 -5.52
N PRO A 96 3.88 18.75 -5.99
CA PRO A 96 4.29 19.83 -6.89
C PRO A 96 3.45 19.83 -8.18
N GLU A 97 3.29 21.00 -8.80
CA GLU A 97 2.52 21.14 -10.04
C GLU A 97 3.11 20.25 -11.16
N GLY A 98 2.24 19.54 -11.87
CA GLY A 98 2.64 18.57 -12.90
C GLY A 98 3.17 17.23 -12.38
N GLU A 99 3.37 17.05 -11.08
CA GLU A 99 3.81 15.77 -10.52
C GLU A 99 2.65 14.77 -10.35
N PRO A 100 2.93 13.45 -10.42
CA PRO A 100 1.91 12.43 -10.33
C PRO A 100 1.45 12.17 -8.88
N ILE A 101 0.15 11.95 -8.74
CA ILE A 101 -0.51 11.32 -7.60
C ILE A 101 -0.61 9.83 -7.90
N PHE A 102 -0.10 9.00 -6.99
CA PHE A 102 -0.05 7.55 -7.18
C PHE A 102 -1.18 6.85 -6.43
N PHE A 103 -1.81 5.89 -7.09
CA PHE A 103 -2.90 5.07 -6.55
C PHE A 103 -2.42 3.63 -6.43
N TYR A 104 -2.60 3.03 -5.26
CA TYR A 104 -2.12 1.70 -4.94
C TYR A 104 -3.22 0.80 -4.38
N SER A 105 -3.15 -0.48 -4.73
CA SER A 105 -3.81 -1.56 -4.02
C SER A 105 -2.85 -2.14 -3.01
N LEU A 106 -3.30 -2.25 -1.76
CA LEU A 106 -2.58 -2.93 -0.69
C LEU A 106 -3.28 -4.26 -0.43
N LYS A 107 -2.52 -5.35 -0.38
CA LYS A 107 -3.05 -6.69 -0.07
C LYS A 107 -2.30 -7.24 1.13
N LEU A 108 -3.03 -7.74 2.11
CA LEU A 108 -2.43 -8.36 3.28
C LEU A 108 -1.66 -9.62 2.85
N GLU A 109 -0.39 -9.70 3.24
CA GLU A 109 0.49 -10.78 2.82
C GLU A 109 0.65 -11.85 3.91
N ASN A 110 -0.22 -12.86 3.87
CA ASN A 110 -0.21 -13.97 4.82
C ASN A 110 0.39 -15.26 4.25
N ASN A 111 0.63 -15.31 2.93
CA ASN A 111 1.08 -16.51 2.24
C ASN A 111 2.60 -16.62 2.26
N PHE A 112 3.27 -15.50 2.04
CA PHE A 112 4.72 -15.41 1.93
C PHE A 112 5.42 -14.91 3.19
N VAL A 113 4.68 -14.32 4.15
CA VAL A 113 5.24 -13.79 5.40
C VAL A 113 4.78 -14.64 6.59
N LYS A 114 5.67 -14.83 7.57
CA LYS A 114 5.41 -15.44 8.87
C LYS A 114 5.72 -14.46 9.99
#